data_AF-A0A315EEV5-F1
#
_entry.id   AF-A0A315EEV5-F1
#
_cell.length_a   1.000
_cell.length_b   1.000
_cell.length_c   1.000
_cell.angle_alpha   90.00
_cell.angle_beta   90.00
_cell.angle_gamma   90.00
#
_symmetry.space_group_name_H-M   'P 1'
#
loop_
_entity.id
_entity.type
_entity.pdbx_description
1 polymer ?
#
loop_
_entity_poly.entity_id
_entity_poly.type
_entity_poly.pdbx_seq_one_letter_code
_entity_poly.pdbx_strand_id
1 'polypeptide(L)'
;MKKIAIVLSLLAATTAMAAPLVFETDSAKVFVVRPIDQWSGDKSALESSLEAHKNKTAWYTVLLNDQKYLFGNPNVTQSASNHPITNAVAQKLDQAGFKLPRSSDNSFTVQLPVSIPVEKIGTVQTYQTAAFKQTIANQGNPDDLQGKTTRNKFIGGLLSVGTMIAAADRYGAVGGSHATLGSGITDSIYSAVSQYKGGLVPVDLSGQDLEQWCSKPECRYKEIEIRRVTTAAPDRVGQIVIAYKNGKTPEAEEGALIQAVYLLTAAGSTTVDIEKARQENRQLRKDVWAACVAEDNPACKQ
;
A
#
# COMPACT_ATOMS: atom_id res chain seq x y z
N MET A 1 -14.47 -18.78 44.47
CA MET A 1 -13.90 -17.64 43.73
C MET A 1 -12.89 -18.19 42.72
N LYS A 2 -13.28 -18.31 41.44
CA LYS A 2 -12.42 -18.87 40.39
C LYS A 2 -11.57 -17.74 39.78
N LYS A 3 -10.26 -17.81 39.97
CA LYS A 3 -9.30 -16.89 39.35
C LYS A 3 -9.15 -17.28 37.88
N ILE A 4 -9.62 -16.42 36.97
CA ILE A 4 -9.39 -16.55 35.53
C ILE A 4 -7.99 -15.99 35.26
N ALA A 5 -7.07 -16.87 34.88
CA ALA A 5 -5.74 -16.47 34.40
C ALA A 5 -5.87 -16.08 32.93
N ILE A 6 -5.66 -14.79 32.63
CA ILE A 6 -5.50 -14.31 31.26
C ILE A 6 -4.09 -14.67 30.84
N VAL A 7 -3.97 -15.68 29.97
CA VAL A 7 -2.70 -16.03 29.32
C VAL A 7 -2.49 -15.04 28.19
N LEU A 8 -1.56 -14.10 28.40
CA LEU A 8 -1.09 -13.17 27.39
C LEU A 8 -0.10 -13.91 26.49
N SER A 9 -0.58 -14.51 25.39
CA SER A 9 0.29 -15.14 24.40
C SER A 9 0.95 -14.09 23.51
N LEU A 10 2.06 -13.51 23.98
CA LEU A 10 3.06 -12.87 23.11
C LEU A 10 3.95 -13.95 22.51
N LEU A 11 3.59 -14.46 21.33
CA LEU A 11 4.54 -15.15 20.46
C LEU A 11 4.20 -14.88 18.99
N ALA A 12 5.04 -14.05 18.38
CA ALA A 12 5.28 -14.07 16.94
C ALA A 12 6.71 -13.55 16.70
N ALA A 13 7.69 -14.44 16.77
CA ALA A 13 8.96 -14.24 16.08
C ALA A 13 8.72 -14.57 14.61
N THR A 14 8.35 -13.57 13.81
CA THR A 14 8.25 -13.72 12.36
C THR A 14 9.59 -13.39 11.74
N THR A 15 10.12 -14.34 10.96
CA THR A 15 11.16 -14.10 9.96
C THR A 15 10.73 -12.92 9.08
N ALA A 16 11.38 -11.79 9.29
CA ALA A 16 11.12 -10.55 8.57
C ALA A 16 11.52 -10.73 7.10
N MET A 17 10.50 -10.86 6.26
CA MET A 17 10.50 -10.15 4.98
C MET A 17 9.87 -8.78 5.24
N ALA A 18 9.99 -7.83 4.30
CA ALA A 18 9.31 -6.55 4.29
C ALA A 18 7.81 -6.75 4.03
N ALA A 19 7.22 -7.63 4.84
CA ALA A 19 5.87 -8.08 4.73
C ALA A 19 4.98 -6.92 5.17
N PRO A 20 3.94 -6.63 4.38
CA PRO A 20 2.93 -5.67 4.77
C PRO A 20 2.36 -6.01 6.16
N LEU A 21 1.97 -4.96 6.88
CA LEU A 21 1.47 -5.09 8.24
C LEU A 21 0.02 -5.57 8.21
N VAL A 22 -0.26 -6.65 8.92
CA VAL A 22 -1.61 -7.23 9.01
C VAL A 22 -2.09 -7.14 10.45
N PHE A 23 -3.31 -6.66 10.65
CA PHE A 23 -3.98 -6.68 11.93
C PHE A 23 -5.46 -7.01 11.76
N GLU A 24 -6.09 -7.46 12.83
CA GLU A 24 -7.53 -7.69 12.87
C GLU A 24 -8.17 -6.83 13.94
N THR A 25 -9.38 -6.36 13.63
CA THR A 25 -10.35 -5.86 14.59
C THR A 25 -11.48 -6.88 14.72
N ASP A 26 -12.42 -6.63 15.62
CA ASP A 26 -13.63 -7.44 15.74
C ASP A 26 -14.46 -7.43 14.45
N SER A 27 -14.37 -6.35 13.65
CA SER A 27 -15.20 -6.11 12.47
C SER A 27 -14.47 -6.28 11.13
N ALA A 28 -13.13 -6.24 11.11
CA ALA A 28 -12.36 -6.26 9.87
C ALA A 28 -10.99 -6.94 10.01
N LYS A 29 -10.46 -7.43 8.89
CA LYS A 29 -9.03 -7.70 8.73
C LYS A 29 -8.44 -6.60 7.87
N VAL A 30 -7.31 -6.06 8.30
CA VAL A 30 -6.68 -4.92 7.66
C VAL A 30 -5.25 -5.23 7.32
N PHE A 31 -4.86 -4.72 6.17
CA PHE A 31 -3.57 -4.90 5.56
C PHE A 31 -3.01 -3.54 5.18
N VAL A 32 -1.75 -3.27 5.52
CA VAL A 32 -1.12 -1.97 5.32
C VAL A 32 0.27 -2.12 4.70
N VAL A 33 0.43 -1.57 3.50
CA VAL A 33 1.74 -1.31 2.88
C VAL A 33 2.13 0.12 3.20
N ARG A 34 3.20 0.30 3.96
CA ARG A 34 3.67 1.63 4.36
C ARG A 34 4.59 2.23 3.28
N PRO A 35 4.36 3.47 2.85
CA PRO A 35 5.29 4.13 1.92
C PRO A 35 6.70 4.30 2.48
N ILE A 36 6.85 4.50 3.79
CA ILE A 36 8.16 4.72 4.43
C ILE A 36 9.07 3.49 4.37
N ASP A 37 8.52 2.29 4.22
CA ASP A 37 9.26 1.03 4.07
C ASP A 37 9.68 0.77 2.61
N GLN A 38 9.14 1.52 1.65
CA GLN A 38 9.46 1.32 0.24
C GLN A 38 10.84 1.89 -0.09
N TRP A 39 11.61 1.13 -0.86
CA TRP A 39 12.82 1.65 -1.48
C TRP A 39 12.49 2.70 -2.53
N SER A 40 13.40 3.65 -2.70
CA SER A 40 13.33 4.76 -3.65
C SER A 40 14.73 5.01 -4.21
N GLY A 41 14.80 5.38 -5.50
CA GLY A 41 16.05 5.85 -6.13
C GLY A 41 16.43 7.27 -5.69
N ASP A 42 15.48 8.02 -5.11
CA ASP A 42 15.71 9.32 -4.50
C ASP A 42 16.24 9.15 -3.07
N LYS A 43 17.57 9.11 -2.95
CA LYS A 43 18.26 9.01 -1.66
C LYS A 43 17.85 10.12 -0.69
N SER A 44 17.61 11.34 -1.18
CA SER A 44 17.17 12.45 -0.33
C SER A 44 15.78 12.19 0.24
N ALA A 45 14.85 11.64 -0.55
CA ALA A 45 13.54 11.25 -0.04
C ALA A 45 13.62 10.16 1.04
N LEU A 46 14.52 9.17 0.88
CA LEU A 46 14.77 8.13 1.87
C LEU A 46 15.35 8.72 3.17
N GLU A 47 16.37 9.56 3.07
CA GLU A 47 17.03 10.21 4.21
C GLU A 47 16.06 11.14 4.96
N SER A 48 15.40 12.06 4.25
CA SER A 48 14.46 13.01 4.84
C SER A 48 13.31 12.33 5.59
N SER A 49 12.71 11.29 5.00
CA SER A 49 11.63 10.54 5.68
C SER A 49 12.10 9.78 6.91
N LEU A 50 13.32 9.23 6.90
CA LEU A 50 13.90 8.53 8.04
C LEU A 50 14.29 9.52 9.14
N GLU A 51 14.80 10.70 8.77
CA GLU A 51 15.12 11.78 9.68
C GLU A 51 13.86 12.36 10.33
N ALA A 52 12.78 12.54 9.57
CA ALA A 52 11.48 12.90 10.12
C ALA A 52 10.97 11.87 11.14
N HIS A 53 11.17 10.56 10.88
CA HIS A 53 10.85 9.48 11.81
C HIS A 53 11.73 9.51 13.07
N LYS A 54 13.04 9.73 12.94
CA LYS A 54 13.97 9.93 14.07
C LYS A 54 13.56 11.09 14.96
N ASN A 55 13.16 12.20 14.33
CA ASN A 55 12.63 13.38 15.00
C ASN A 55 11.20 13.19 15.53
N LYS A 56 10.63 11.99 15.38
CA LYS A 56 9.28 11.62 15.78
C LYS A 56 8.23 12.60 15.25
N THR A 57 8.32 12.92 13.97
CA THR A 57 7.34 13.75 13.28
C THR A 57 6.61 12.96 12.22
N ALA A 58 5.32 13.24 12.05
CA ALA A 58 4.52 12.72 10.94
C ALA A 58 3.49 13.78 10.52
N TRP A 59 3.04 13.72 9.28
CA TRP A 59 1.90 14.50 8.82
C TRP A 59 1.04 13.64 7.91
N TYR A 60 -0.28 13.68 8.09
CA TYR A 60 -1.17 12.88 7.27
C TYR A 60 -2.42 13.64 6.88
N THR A 61 -2.99 13.21 5.75
CA THR A 61 -4.32 13.58 5.31
C THR A 61 -5.12 12.31 5.00
N VAL A 62 -6.38 12.25 5.39
CA VAL A 62 -7.30 11.14 5.05
C VAL A 62 -8.51 11.71 4.30
N LEU A 63 -8.77 11.19 3.11
CA LEU A 63 -9.99 11.50 2.36
C LEU A 63 -11.08 10.50 2.73
N LEU A 64 -12.20 11.00 3.23
CA LEU A 64 -13.39 10.21 3.54
C LEU A 64 -14.38 10.18 2.36
N ASN A 65 -15.34 9.25 2.43
CA ASN A 65 -16.38 9.05 1.41
C ASN A 65 -17.15 10.32 1.04
N ASP A 66 -17.36 11.23 1.99
CA ASP A 66 -18.02 12.52 1.80
C ASP A 66 -17.08 13.60 1.24
N GLN A 67 -15.91 13.19 0.71
CA GLN A 67 -14.84 14.04 0.19
C GLN A 67 -14.29 15.04 1.21
N LYS A 68 -14.57 14.86 2.51
CA LYS A 68 -13.94 15.67 3.55
C LYS A 68 -12.50 15.25 3.75
N TYR A 69 -11.65 16.25 3.90
CA TYR A 69 -10.26 16.08 4.28
C TYR A 69 -10.14 16.08 5.79
N LEU A 70 -9.60 15.00 6.34
CA LEU A 70 -9.13 14.96 7.72
C LEU A 70 -7.63 15.21 7.74
N PHE A 71 -7.20 16.24 8.45
CA PHE A 71 -5.78 16.59 8.61
C PHE A 71 -5.27 16.14 9.98
N GLY A 72 -4.06 15.57 10.02
CA GLY A 72 -3.45 15.12 11.27
C GLY A 72 -3.07 16.24 12.24
N ASN A 73 -2.86 17.47 11.77
CA ASN A 73 -2.69 18.66 12.61
C ASN A 73 -3.71 19.73 12.23
N PRO A 74 -4.88 19.73 12.86
CA PRO A 74 -5.89 20.74 12.60
C PRO A 74 -5.59 22.05 13.32
N ASN A 75 -5.72 23.17 12.60
CA ASN A 75 -5.73 24.48 13.25
C ASN A 75 -7.08 24.72 13.96
N VAL A 76 -7.07 25.60 14.98
CA VAL A 76 -8.26 26.00 15.76
C VAL A 76 -9.41 26.54 14.87
N THR A 77 -9.11 27.04 13.68
CA THR A 77 -10.08 27.56 12.70
C THR A 77 -10.58 26.53 11.69
N GLN A 78 -10.00 25.33 11.65
CA GLN A 78 -10.40 24.22 10.79
C GLN A 78 -11.24 23.24 11.62
N SER A 79 -12.54 23.53 11.77
CA SER A 79 -13.45 22.74 12.62
C SER A 79 -13.69 21.29 12.17
N ALA A 80 -13.12 20.87 11.03
CA ALA A 80 -13.25 19.52 10.45
C ALA A 80 -12.54 18.40 11.25
N SER A 81 -12.20 18.65 12.51
CA SER A 81 -11.09 17.97 13.17
C SER A 81 -11.38 17.42 14.55
N ASN A 82 -12.60 17.61 15.03
CA ASN A 82 -13.17 16.72 16.07
C ASN A 82 -13.68 15.43 15.42
N HIS A 83 -12.91 14.85 14.52
CA HIS A 83 -13.24 13.55 13.94
C HIS A 83 -12.65 12.46 14.83
N PRO A 84 -13.41 11.42 15.21
CA PRO A 84 -12.92 10.34 16.07
C PRO A 84 -11.62 9.71 15.55
N ILE A 85 -11.52 9.48 14.23
CA ILE A 85 -10.29 9.01 13.57
C ILE A 85 -9.07 9.91 13.89
N THR A 86 -9.15 11.21 13.60
CA THR A 86 -8.03 12.13 13.82
C THR A 86 -7.62 12.19 15.29
N ASN A 87 -8.59 12.25 16.19
CA ASN A 87 -8.35 12.33 17.63
C ASN A 87 -7.67 11.06 18.17
N ALA A 88 -8.17 9.88 17.79
CA ALA A 88 -7.60 8.61 18.24
C ALA A 88 -6.20 8.36 17.65
N VAL A 89 -5.97 8.73 16.39
CA VAL A 89 -4.64 8.67 15.78
C VAL A 89 -3.68 9.63 16.48
N ALA A 90 -4.09 10.89 16.72
CA ALA A 90 -3.27 11.87 17.42
C ALA A 90 -2.89 11.39 18.83
N GLN A 91 -3.85 10.81 19.57
CA GLN A 91 -3.60 10.24 20.89
C GLN A 91 -2.59 9.08 20.84
N LYS A 92 -2.73 8.15 19.89
CA LYS A 92 -1.78 7.03 19.70
C LYS A 92 -0.37 7.52 19.35
N LEU A 93 -0.28 8.57 18.53
CA LEU A 93 1.00 9.17 18.15
C LEU A 93 1.66 9.90 19.32
N ASP A 94 0.89 10.69 20.09
CA ASP A 94 1.39 11.35 21.29
C ASP A 94 1.92 10.35 22.32
N GLN A 95 1.21 9.23 22.54
CA GLN A 95 1.67 8.13 23.39
C GLN A 95 2.99 7.49 22.91
N ALA A 96 3.24 7.48 21.60
CA ALA A 96 4.50 7.04 21.01
C ALA A 96 5.60 8.13 21.01
N GLY A 97 5.27 9.33 21.50
CA GLY A 97 6.13 10.52 21.50
C GLY A 97 6.25 11.19 20.12
N PHE A 98 5.32 10.92 19.21
CA PHE A 98 5.25 11.54 17.89
C PHE A 98 4.49 12.86 17.94
N LYS A 99 5.02 13.85 17.22
CA LYS A 99 4.39 15.15 16.99
C LYS A 99 3.80 15.21 15.59
N LEU A 100 2.72 15.96 15.46
CA LEU A 100 2.07 16.25 14.19
C LEU A 100 2.33 17.71 13.82
N PRO A 101 3.48 18.09 13.24
CA PRO A 101 3.71 19.44 12.72
C PRO A 101 2.81 19.74 11.51
N ARG A 102 2.80 21.00 11.03
CA ARG A 102 2.05 21.39 9.81
C ARG A 102 2.64 20.79 8.52
N SER A 103 3.87 20.31 8.57
CA SER A 103 4.55 19.59 7.49
C SER A 103 5.58 18.64 8.08
N SER A 104 5.78 17.49 7.45
CA SER A 104 6.81 16.52 7.79
C SER A 104 7.22 15.77 6.52
N ASP A 105 8.49 15.38 6.41
CA ASP A 105 8.96 14.52 5.33
C ASP A 105 8.51 13.05 5.52
N ASN A 106 8.02 12.70 6.71
CA ASN A 106 7.18 11.53 6.94
C ASN A 106 5.71 11.92 6.74
N SER A 107 5.35 12.17 5.47
CA SER A 107 4.01 12.59 5.08
C SER A 107 3.33 11.65 4.10
N PHE A 108 2.01 11.49 4.26
CA PHE A 108 1.19 10.72 3.34
C PHE A 108 -0.26 11.20 3.27
N THR A 109 -0.92 10.85 2.17
CA THR A 109 -2.36 11.05 1.96
C THR A 109 -3.01 9.70 1.70
N VAL A 110 -3.97 9.33 2.55
CA VAL A 110 -4.87 8.20 2.32
C VAL A 110 -6.01 8.68 1.42
N GLN A 111 -6.11 8.06 0.25
CA GLN A 111 -7.07 8.42 -0.79
C GLN A 111 -8.46 7.84 -0.52
N LEU A 112 -9.44 8.27 -1.31
CA LEU A 112 -10.81 7.77 -1.26
C LEU A 112 -10.86 6.23 -1.35
N PRO A 113 -11.80 5.60 -0.65
CA PRO A 113 -11.99 4.17 -0.74
C PRO A 113 -12.55 3.75 -2.09
N VAL A 114 -12.10 2.59 -2.54
CA VAL A 114 -12.67 1.86 -3.67
C VAL A 114 -13.19 0.54 -3.13
N SER A 115 -14.49 0.33 -3.20
CA SER A 115 -15.13 -0.93 -2.81
C SER A 115 -14.89 -1.97 -3.92
N ILE A 116 -14.40 -3.14 -3.50
CA ILE A 116 -14.06 -4.28 -4.34
C ILE A 116 -14.97 -5.44 -3.91
N PRO A 117 -15.77 -6.01 -4.83
CA PRO A 117 -16.47 -7.25 -4.57
C PRO A 117 -15.47 -8.33 -4.15
N VAL A 118 -15.87 -9.12 -3.16
CA VAL A 118 -15.02 -10.10 -2.49
C VAL A 118 -14.41 -11.08 -3.50
N GLU A 119 -15.20 -11.53 -4.47
CA GLU A 119 -14.82 -12.42 -5.56
C GLU A 119 -13.85 -11.80 -6.59
N LYS A 120 -13.62 -10.49 -6.56
CA LYS A 120 -12.72 -9.77 -7.48
C LYS A 120 -11.36 -9.45 -6.88
N ILE A 121 -11.15 -9.68 -5.57
CA ILE A 121 -9.89 -9.31 -4.92
C ILE A 121 -8.68 -10.08 -5.46
N GLY A 122 -8.86 -11.35 -5.84
CA GLY A 122 -7.81 -12.14 -6.50
C GLY A 122 -7.35 -11.50 -7.81
N THR A 123 -8.29 -11.10 -8.68
CA THR A 123 -7.98 -10.38 -9.93
C THR A 123 -7.27 -9.05 -9.66
N VAL A 124 -7.70 -8.29 -8.65
CA VAL A 124 -7.05 -7.03 -8.24
C VAL A 124 -5.62 -7.30 -7.77
N GLN A 125 -5.39 -8.34 -6.96
CA GLN A 125 -4.07 -8.75 -6.49
C GLN A 125 -3.15 -9.12 -7.66
N THR A 126 -3.62 -9.96 -8.59
CA THR A 126 -2.88 -10.35 -9.79
C THR A 126 -2.48 -9.13 -10.62
N TYR A 127 -3.41 -8.19 -10.84
CA TYR A 127 -3.11 -6.97 -11.59
C TYR A 127 -2.06 -6.09 -10.88
N GLN A 128 -2.20 -5.86 -9.57
CA GLN A 128 -1.24 -5.02 -8.84
C GLN A 128 0.16 -5.63 -8.82
N THR A 129 0.27 -6.94 -8.65
CA THR A 129 1.56 -7.65 -8.76
C THR A 129 2.13 -7.56 -10.17
N ALA A 130 1.33 -7.70 -11.22
CA ALA A 130 1.79 -7.52 -12.60
C ALA A 130 2.25 -6.07 -12.87
N ALA A 131 1.49 -5.08 -12.40
CA ALA A 131 1.83 -3.67 -12.49
C ALA A 131 3.13 -3.35 -11.75
N PHE A 132 3.34 -3.92 -10.55
CA PHE A 132 4.59 -3.79 -9.80
C PHE A 132 5.78 -4.31 -10.60
N LYS A 133 5.67 -5.53 -11.16
CA LYS A 133 6.74 -6.12 -12.00
C LYS A 133 7.03 -5.25 -13.23
N GLN A 134 6.00 -4.78 -13.91
CA GLN A 134 6.15 -3.93 -15.09
C GLN A 134 6.76 -2.56 -14.74
N THR A 135 6.39 -1.96 -13.61
CA THR A 135 7.00 -0.72 -13.12
C THR A 135 8.50 -0.92 -12.91
N ILE A 136 8.93 -2.04 -12.31
CA ILE A 136 10.35 -2.37 -12.12
C ILE A 136 11.07 -2.56 -13.46
N ALA A 137 10.49 -3.34 -14.38
CA ALA A 137 11.04 -3.56 -15.72
C ALA A 137 11.31 -2.23 -16.45
N ASN A 138 10.36 -1.29 -16.35
CA ASN A 138 10.45 0.03 -16.96
C ASN A 138 11.45 0.96 -16.27
N GLN A 139 11.68 0.78 -14.97
CA GLN A 139 12.64 1.58 -14.19
C GLN A 139 14.08 1.20 -14.49
N GLY A 140 14.34 -0.08 -14.78
CA GLY A 140 15.68 -0.62 -15.01
C GLY A 140 16.35 -1.09 -13.71
N ASN A 141 17.64 -1.39 -13.78
CA ASN A 141 18.40 -1.96 -12.66
C ASN A 141 18.37 -1.04 -11.42
N PRO A 142 17.86 -1.51 -10.27
CA PRO A 142 17.83 -0.72 -9.03
C PRO A 142 19.19 -0.20 -8.55
N ASP A 143 20.29 -0.85 -8.92
CA ASP A 143 21.65 -0.40 -8.55
C ASP A 143 22.07 0.88 -9.31
N ASP A 144 21.52 1.10 -10.51
CA ASP A 144 21.88 2.22 -11.41
C ASP A 144 20.97 3.45 -11.22
N LEU A 145 20.04 3.39 -10.26
CA LEU A 145 18.99 4.40 -10.08
C LEU A 145 19.33 5.53 -9.09
N GLN A 146 20.59 5.71 -8.68
CA GLN A 146 20.96 6.75 -7.71
C GLN A 146 21.03 8.17 -8.34
N GLY A 147 20.18 9.11 -7.90
CA GLY A 147 20.32 10.55 -8.20
C GLY A 147 19.04 11.34 -8.56
N LYS A 148 19.17 12.62 -8.95
CA LYS A 148 18.03 13.49 -9.34
C LYS A 148 17.47 13.15 -10.73
N THR A 149 18.31 12.63 -11.63
CA THR A 149 17.95 12.27 -13.02
C THR A 149 17.04 11.04 -13.08
N THR A 150 17.05 10.20 -12.04
CA THR A 150 16.28 8.95 -11.95
C THR A 150 14.88 9.15 -11.38
N ARG A 151 14.58 10.29 -10.74
CA ARG A 151 13.21 10.68 -10.36
C ARG A 151 12.27 10.76 -11.57
N ASN A 152 12.77 11.24 -12.72
CA ASN A 152 12.00 11.28 -13.96
C ASN A 152 11.77 9.88 -14.56
N LYS A 153 12.73 8.96 -14.43
CA LYS A 153 12.56 7.55 -14.81
C LYS A 153 11.51 6.86 -13.93
N PHE A 154 11.49 7.19 -12.65
CA PHE A 154 10.49 6.67 -11.72
C PHE A 154 9.08 7.17 -12.05
N ILE A 155 8.90 8.48 -12.24
CA ILE A 155 7.61 9.07 -12.62
C ILE A 155 7.11 8.45 -13.94
N GLY A 156 8.01 8.21 -14.91
CA GLY A 156 7.71 7.47 -16.12
C GLY A 156 7.23 6.03 -15.89
N GLY A 157 7.78 5.32 -14.89
CA GLY A 157 7.36 3.97 -14.49
C GLY A 157 6.08 3.90 -13.66
N LEU A 158 5.70 4.97 -12.96
CA LEU A 158 4.41 5.08 -12.27
C LEU A 158 3.30 5.51 -13.25
N LEU A 159 3.61 6.41 -14.19
CA LEU A 159 2.75 6.76 -15.33
C LEU A 159 2.57 5.57 -16.28
N SER A 160 3.53 4.63 -16.31
CA SER A 160 3.41 3.44 -17.15
C SER A 160 2.43 2.37 -16.63
N VAL A 161 1.96 2.49 -15.39
CA VAL A 161 0.75 1.76 -14.95
C VAL A 161 -0.47 2.25 -15.73
N GLY A 162 -0.54 3.55 -16.01
CA GLY A 162 -1.50 4.12 -16.97
C GLY A 162 -1.25 3.67 -18.40
N THR A 163 -0.01 3.36 -18.78
CA THR A 163 0.29 2.77 -20.09
C THR A 163 0.05 1.26 -20.16
N MET A 164 0.00 0.51 -19.05
CA MET A 164 -0.47 -0.89 -19.08
C MET A 164 -1.96 -0.95 -19.43
N ILE A 165 -2.73 0.08 -19.04
CA ILE A 165 -4.12 0.26 -19.47
C ILE A 165 -4.17 0.51 -20.99
N ALA A 166 -3.34 1.44 -21.50
CA ALA A 166 -3.22 1.69 -22.95
C ALA A 166 -2.51 0.56 -23.73
N ALA A 167 -1.77 -0.30 -23.04
CA ALA A 167 -1.10 -1.46 -23.60
C ALA A 167 -2.02 -2.67 -23.57
N ALA A 168 -2.99 -2.78 -22.65
CA ALA A 168 -4.10 -3.72 -22.80
C ALA A 168 -4.88 -3.44 -24.11
N ASP A 169 -5.07 -2.15 -24.46
CA ASP A 169 -5.62 -1.75 -25.76
C ASP A 169 -4.73 -2.16 -26.96
N ARG A 170 -3.42 -2.39 -26.76
CA ARG A 170 -2.45 -2.70 -27.83
C ARG A 170 -2.01 -4.17 -27.89
N TYR A 171 -1.90 -4.85 -26.75
CA TYR A 171 -1.57 -6.27 -26.58
C TYR A 171 -2.79 -7.18 -26.75
N GLY A 172 -4.01 -6.62 -26.75
CA GLY A 172 -5.14 -7.30 -27.39
C GLY A 172 -4.94 -7.47 -28.91
N ALA A 173 -4.03 -6.73 -29.54
CA ALA A 173 -3.84 -6.72 -30.99
C ALA A 173 -2.43 -7.14 -31.48
N VAL A 174 -1.34 -6.93 -30.72
CA VAL A 174 0.02 -7.17 -31.25
C VAL A 174 0.98 -7.66 -30.14
N GLY A 175 1.13 -8.98 -29.98
CA GLY A 175 2.17 -9.58 -29.13
C GLY A 175 1.74 -10.88 -28.49
N GLY A 176 1.89 -11.98 -29.24
CA GLY A 176 1.42 -13.32 -28.91
C GLY A 176 1.75 -13.81 -27.49
N SER A 177 0.71 -13.96 -26.68
CA SER A 177 0.62 -15.09 -25.76
C SER A 177 -0.60 -15.92 -26.18
N HIS A 178 -0.34 -17.00 -26.92
CA HIS A 178 -1.35 -17.97 -27.35
C HIS A 178 -2.04 -18.72 -26.18
N ALA A 179 -1.84 -18.29 -24.93
CA ALA A 179 -2.42 -18.89 -23.73
C ALA A 179 -3.61 -18.11 -23.15
N THR A 180 -3.85 -16.85 -23.53
CA THR A 180 -4.87 -16.00 -22.86
C THR A 180 -6.04 -15.56 -23.73
N LEU A 181 -5.87 -15.57 -25.07
CA LEU A 181 -6.87 -15.10 -26.05
C LEU A 181 -8.12 -15.98 -26.21
N GLY A 182 -8.29 -17.03 -25.38
CA GLY A 182 -9.51 -17.85 -25.32
C GLY A 182 -10.12 -17.99 -23.92
N SER A 183 -9.64 -17.25 -22.92
CA SER A 183 -9.89 -17.56 -21.50
C SER A 183 -10.85 -16.63 -20.75
N GLY A 184 -11.28 -15.51 -21.33
CA GLY A 184 -12.08 -14.48 -20.63
C GLY A 184 -11.33 -13.73 -19.52
N ILE A 185 -10.06 -14.07 -19.27
CA ILE A 185 -9.22 -13.45 -18.24
C ILE A 185 -8.86 -11.99 -18.61
N THR A 186 -8.67 -11.69 -19.90
CA THR A 186 -8.33 -10.35 -20.37
C THR A 186 -9.44 -9.32 -20.13
N ASP A 187 -10.71 -9.69 -20.38
CA ASP A 187 -11.87 -8.83 -20.11
C ASP A 187 -12.10 -8.62 -18.61
N SER A 188 -11.85 -9.66 -17.81
CA SER A 188 -11.97 -9.60 -16.35
C SER A 188 -10.93 -8.67 -15.72
N ILE A 189 -9.71 -8.63 -16.25
CA ILE A 189 -8.65 -7.72 -15.82
C ILE A 189 -8.97 -6.29 -16.28
N TYR A 190 -9.38 -6.10 -17.54
CA TYR A 190 -9.74 -4.78 -18.06
C TYR A 190 -10.88 -4.12 -17.28
N SER A 191 -11.97 -4.86 -17.04
CA SER A 191 -13.10 -4.38 -16.25
C SER A 191 -12.71 -4.05 -14.81
N ALA A 192 -11.91 -4.91 -14.16
CA ALA A 192 -11.39 -4.64 -12.82
C ALA A 192 -10.53 -3.36 -12.79
N VAL A 193 -9.68 -3.14 -13.79
CA VAL A 193 -8.81 -1.96 -13.82
C VAL A 193 -9.61 -0.68 -14.05
N SER A 194 -10.49 -0.66 -15.04
CA SER A 194 -11.32 0.51 -15.33
C SER A 194 -12.22 0.89 -14.15
N GLN A 195 -12.81 -0.10 -13.48
CA GLN A 195 -13.71 0.09 -12.35
C GLN A 195 -12.97 0.46 -11.05
N TYR A 196 -11.80 -0.13 -10.79
CA TYR A 196 -11.11 -0.02 -9.50
C TYR A 196 -9.86 0.87 -9.52
N LYS A 197 -9.54 1.52 -10.65
CA LYS A 197 -8.33 2.37 -10.85
C LYS A 197 -8.02 3.35 -9.72
N GLY A 198 -9.03 3.85 -9.01
CA GLY A 198 -8.84 4.81 -7.90
C GLY A 198 -8.05 4.24 -6.72
N GLY A 199 -8.07 2.92 -6.54
CA GLY A 199 -7.42 2.22 -5.44
C GLY A 199 -6.18 1.42 -5.83
N LEU A 200 -5.94 1.23 -7.14
CA LEU A 200 -4.83 0.42 -7.65
C LEU A 200 -3.50 1.16 -7.54
N VAL A 201 -2.49 0.44 -7.08
CA VAL A 201 -1.09 0.87 -7.00
C VAL A 201 -0.13 -0.27 -7.36
N PRO A 202 1.05 0.02 -7.91
CA PRO A 202 2.09 -0.97 -8.14
C PRO A 202 2.77 -1.33 -6.82
N VAL A 203 2.13 -2.19 -6.03
CA VAL A 203 2.68 -2.78 -4.80
C VAL A 203 2.67 -4.30 -4.95
N ASP A 204 3.68 -4.97 -4.40
CA ASP A 204 3.68 -6.43 -4.39
C ASP A 204 2.77 -6.96 -3.29
N LEU A 205 1.77 -7.73 -3.70
CA LEU A 205 0.84 -8.43 -2.82
C LEU A 205 0.97 -9.95 -2.90
N SER A 206 1.92 -10.48 -3.67
CA SER A 206 1.98 -11.90 -4.04
C SER A 206 2.09 -12.85 -2.84
N GLY A 207 2.69 -12.42 -1.73
CA GLY A 207 2.84 -13.23 -0.51
C GLY A 207 1.66 -13.24 0.46
N GLN A 208 0.51 -12.64 0.10
CA GLN A 208 -0.55 -12.30 1.06
C GLN A 208 -1.85 -13.10 0.89
N ASP A 209 -1.89 -13.93 -0.15
CA ASP A 209 -3.02 -14.79 -0.52
C ASP A 209 -4.39 -14.16 -0.18
N LEU A 210 -4.66 -13.01 -0.80
CA LEU A 210 -5.91 -12.28 -0.55
C LEU A 210 -7.11 -13.05 -1.10
N GLU A 211 -6.89 -13.93 -2.07
CA GLU A 211 -7.89 -14.88 -2.56
C GLU A 211 -8.35 -15.84 -1.45
N GLN A 212 -7.45 -16.27 -0.56
CA GLN A 212 -7.81 -17.07 0.62
C GLN A 212 -8.73 -16.37 1.62
N TRP A 213 -8.96 -15.07 1.49
CA TRP A 213 -9.99 -14.40 2.28
C TRP A 213 -11.41 -14.85 1.87
N CYS A 214 -11.54 -15.51 0.72
CA CYS A 214 -12.79 -15.81 0.02
C CYS A 214 -12.93 -17.25 -0.49
N SER A 215 -11.92 -18.12 -0.34
CA SER A 215 -11.81 -19.36 -1.13
C SER A 215 -12.42 -20.64 -0.54
N LYS A 216 -13.08 -20.62 0.63
CA LYS A 216 -13.71 -21.82 1.25
C LYS A 216 -15.01 -21.44 1.98
N PRO A 217 -15.99 -22.36 2.09
CA PRO A 217 -17.35 -22.26 1.53
C PRO A 217 -18.23 -21.11 2.05
N GLU A 218 -17.75 -20.33 3.00
CA GLU A 218 -18.35 -19.09 3.45
C GLU A 218 -17.29 -18.00 3.33
N CYS A 219 -17.47 -17.04 2.40
CA CYS A 219 -16.62 -15.86 2.34
C CYS A 219 -16.56 -15.24 3.75
N ARG A 220 -15.36 -15.22 4.35
CA ARG A 220 -15.15 -14.69 5.71
C ARG A 220 -15.43 -13.20 5.81
N TYR A 221 -15.48 -12.53 4.66
CA TYR A 221 -15.67 -11.10 4.53
C TYR A 221 -16.79 -10.84 3.51
N LYS A 222 -17.62 -9.84 3.79
CA LYS A 222 -18.74 -9.47 2.93
C LYS A 222 -18.42 -8.33 1.98
N GLU A 223 -17.39 -7.55 2.30
CA GLU A 223 -16.97 -6.40 1.52
C GLU A 223 -15.48 -6.17 1.69
N ILE A 224 -14.80 -5.80 0.61
CA ILE A 224 -13.39 -5.40 0.64
C ILE A 224 -13.28 -3.97 0.14
N GLU A 225 -12.44 -3.20 0.80
CA GLU A 225 -12.15 -1.83 0.43
C GLU A 225 -10.64 -1.67 0.27
N ILE A 226 -10.23 -0.97 -0.78
CA ILE A 226 -8.84 -0.59 -0.99
C ILE A 226 -8.71 0.94 -0.98
N ARG A 227 -7.63 1.42 -0.37
CA ARG A 227 -7.24 2.84 -0.39
C ARG A 227 -5.80 2.97 -0.80
N ARG A 228 -5.56 3.77 -1.83
CA ARG A 228 -4.21 4.19 -2.19
C ARG A 228 -3.64 5.11 -1.11
N VAL A 229 -2.36 4.96 -0.81
CA VAL A 229 -1.60 5.89 0.02
C VAL A 229 -0.52 6.54 -0.83
N THR A 230 -0.54 7.86 -0.93
CA THR A 230 0.42 8.64 -1.72
C THR A 230 1.32 9.47 -0.82
N THR A 231 2.56 9.73 -1.23
CA THR A 231 3.46 10.67 -0.56
C THR A 231 3.90 11.76 -1.54
N ALA A 232 4.60 12.79 -1.06
CA ALA A 232 5.22 13.79 -1.92
C ALA A 232 6.31 13.20 -2.85
N ALA A 233 6.88 12.06 -2.46
CA ALA A 233 7.79 11.27 -3.27
C ALA A 233 6.93 10.27 -4.08
N PRO A 234 6.69 10.50 -5.38
CA PRO A 234 5.77 9.69 -6.17
C PRO A 234 6.24 8.23 -6.31
N ASP A 235 7.49 7.98 -5.91
CA ASP A 235 8.13 6.68 -5.95
C ASP A 235 7.89 5.76 -4.78
N ARG A 236 7.22 6.29 -3.76
CA ARG A 236 6.83 5.54 -2.58
C ARG A 236 5.33 5.65 -2.46
N VAL A 237 4.67 4.59 -2.91
CA VAL A 237 3.24 4.38 -2.76
C VAL A 237 2.99 3.35 -1.66
N GLY A 238 1.86 3.48 -1.01
CA GLY A 238 1.35 2.49 -0.06
C GLY A 238 -0.08 2.14 -0.39
N GLN A 239 -0.64 1.23 0.42
CA GLN A 239 -2.01 0.78 0.28
C GLN A 239 -2.56 0.36 1.63
N ILE A 240 -3.83 0.65 1.86
CA ILE A 240 -4.63 0.01 2.90
C ILE A 240 -5.64 -0.90 2.19
N VAL A 241 -5.73 -2.15 2.62
CA VAL A 241 -6.80 -3.07 2.21
C VAL A 241 -7.57 -3.46 3.48
N ILE A 242 -8.89 -3.23 3.49
CA ILE A 242 -9.79 -3.52 4.60
C ILE A 242 -10.79 -4.55 4.13
N ALA A 243 -10.81 -5.73 4.74
CA ALA A 243 -11.82 -6.75 4.52
C ALA A 243 -12.78 -6.79 5.71
N TYR A 244 -14.03 -6.39 5.47
CA TYR A 244 -15.06 -6.29 6.49
C TYR A 244 -15.76 -7.64 6.69
N LYS A 245 -15.72 -8.17 7.92
CA LYS A 245 -16.31 -9.46 8.29
C LYS A 245 -17.83 -9.46 8.10
N ASN A 246 -18.50 -8.35 8.47
CA ASN A 246 -19.96 -8.21 8.46
C ASN A 246 -20.48 -7.16 7.46
N GLY A 247 -19.64 -6.69 6.53
CA GLY A 247 -19.93 -5.55 5.65
C GLY A 247 -19.47 -4.23 6.27
N LYS A 248 -19.35 -3.19 5.45
CA LYS A 248 -18.87 -1.88 5.92
C LYS A 248 -19.91 -1.17 6.79
N THR A 249 -19.50 -0.77 7.99
CA THR A 249 -20.22 0.19 8.85
C THR A 249 -19.30 1.37 9.19
N PRO A 250 -19.83 2.54 9.59
CA PRO A 250 -19.02 3.68 10.01
C PRO A 250 -18.02 3.32 11.13
N GLU A 251 -18.44 2.53 12.11
CA GLU A 251 -17.61 2.11 13.25
C GLU A 251 -16.51 1.14 12.82
N ALA A 252 -16.83 0.22 11.90
CA ALA A 252 -15.84 -0.71 11.36
C ALA A 252 -14.78 0.01 10.53
N GLU A 253 -15.20 0.96 9.69
CA GLU A 253 -14.30 1.82 8.91
C GLU A 253 -13.42 2.68 9.83
N GLU A 254 -14.02 3.33 10.82
CA GLU A 254 -13.30 4.15 11.81
C GLU A 254 -12.22 3.35 12.54
N GLY A 255 -12.58 2.20 13.12
CA GLY A 255 -11.64 1.35 13.85
C GLY A 255 -10.49 0.85 12.97
N ALA A 256 -10.80 0.45 11.73
CA ALA A 256 -9.80 0.03 10.75
C ALA A 256 -8.87 1.20 10.36
N LEU A 257 -9.41 2.38 10.07
CA LEU A 257 -8.64 3.55 9.64
C LEU A 257 -7.76 4.12 10.76
N ILE A 258 -8.23 4.15 12.01
CA ILE A 258 -7.42 4.62 13.15
C ILE A 258 -6.11 3.83 13.23
N GLN A 259 -6.21 2.50 13.25
CA GLN A 259 -5.03 1.66 13.40
C GLN A 259 -4.20 1.65 12.11
N ALA A 260 -4.83 1.64 10.92
CA ALA A 260 -4.10 1.69 9.66
C ALA A 260 -3.30 2.98 9.49
N VAL A 261 -3.89 4.15 9.78
CA VAL A 261 -3.21 5.45 9.71
C VAL A 261 -2.09 5.53 10.74
N TYR A 262 -2.30 5.04 11.96
CA TYR A 262 -1.23 4.94 12.96
C TYR A 262 -0.06 4.06 12.46
N LEU A 263 -0.35 2.92 11.84
CA LEU A 263 0.71 2.06 11.29
C LEU A 263 1.44 2.75 10.13
N LEU A 264 0.74 3.48 9.26
CA LEU A 264 1.34 4.21 8.14
C LEU A 264 2.39 5.25 8.56
N THR A 265 2.29 5.84 9.76
CA THR A 265 3.33 6.76 10.28
C THR A 265 4.61 6.05 10.69
N ALA A 266 4.56 4.72 10.81
CA ALA A 266 5.59 3.86 11.38
C ALA A 266 5.97 4.16 12.85
N ALA A 267 5.16 4.92 13.59
CA ALA A 267 5.46 5.31 14.97
C ALA A 267 5.72 4.13 15.94
N GLY A 268 5.19 2.94 15.64
CA GLY A 268 5.46 1.70 16.38
C GLY A 268 6.70 0.91 15.92
N SER A 269 7.50 1.44 14.99
CA SER A 269 8.70 0.79 14.44
C SER A 269 9.98 1.55 14.77
N THR A 270 11.08 0.82 14.87
CA THR A 270 12.41 1.43 14.99
C THR A 270 12.92 1.89 13.61
N THR A 271 13.91 2.79 13.59
CA THR A 271 14.60 3.16 12.34
C THR A 271 15.27 1.96 11.68
N VAL A 272 15.80 1.03 12.50
CA VAL A 272 16.45 -0.19 12.02
C VAL A 272 15.45 -1.07 11.27
N ASP A 273 14.22 -1.20 11.78
CA ASP A 273 13.17 -1.98 11.10
C ASP A 273 12.79 -1.36 9.75
N ILE A 274 12.70 -0.03 9.70
CA ILE A 274 12.40 0.71 8.46
C ILE A 274 13.53 0.55 7.43
N GLU A 275 14.79 0.68 7.85
CA GLU A 275 15.95 0.51 6.98
C GLU A 275 16.04 -0.93 6.46
N LYS A 276 15.79 -1.91 7.32
CA LYS A 276 15.70 -3.32 6.93
C LYS A 276 14.61 -3.56 5.90
N ALA A 277 13.40 -3.04 6.13
CA ALA A 277 12.28 -3.18 5.19
C ALA A 277 12.60 -2.55 3.82
N ARG A 278 13.30 -1.41 3.80
CA ARG A 278 13.78 -0.78 2.56
C ARG A 278 14.81 -1.63 1.83
N GLN A 279 15.74 -2.26 2.55
CA GLN A 279 16.74 -3.15 1.96
C GLN A 279 16.09 -4.39 1.34
N GLU A 280 15.14 -4.99 2.05
CA GLU A 280 14.35 -6.13 1.56
C GLU A 280 13.50 -5.74 0.35
N ASN A 281 12.86 -4.56 0.36
CA ASN A 281 12.13 -4.05 -0.80
C ASN A 281 13.05 -3.78 -2.00
N ARG A 282 14.25 -3.26 -1.78
CA ARG A 282 15.26 -3.10 -2.83
C ARG A 282 15.68 -4.46 -3.40
N GLN A 283 15.92 -5.45 -2.55
CA GLN A 283 16.32 -6.79 -3.00
C GLN A 283 15.21 -7.43 -3.84
N LEU A 284 13.95 -7.37 -3.39
CA LEU A 284 12.80 -7.82 -4.17
C LEU A 284 12.77 -7.18 -5.57
N ARG A 285 12.99 -5.85 -5.66
CA ARG A 285 13.03 -5.15 -6.95
C ARG A 285 14.18 -5.64 -7.83
N LYS A 286 15.35 -5.93 -7.25
CA LYS A 286 16.49 -6.49 -7.99
C LYS A 286 16.18 -7.88 -8.52
N ASP A 287 15.55 -8.73 -7.72
CA ASP A 287 15.18 -10.09 -8.11
C ASP A 287 14.15 -10.07 -9.25
N VAL A 288 13.15 -9.19 -9.17
CA VAL A 288 12.17 -8.99 -10.25
C VAL A 288 12.83 -8.48 -11.53
N TRP A 289 13.73 -7.50 -11.45
CA TRP A 289 14.44 -6.99 -12.62
C TRP A 289 15.35 -8.07 -13.25
N ALA A 290 16.10 -8.81 -12.43
CA ALA A 290 16.96 -9.88 -12.91
C ALA A 290 16.16 -10.99 -13.61
N ALA A 291 15.00 -11.38 -13.06
CA ALA A 291 14.09 -12.32 -13.72
C ALA A 291 13.58 -11.78 -15.07
N CYS A 292 13.20 -10.50 -15.12
CA CYS A 292 12.78 -9.83 -16.36
C CYS A 292 13.87 -9.93 -17.45
N VAL A 293 15.12 -9.62 -17.11
CA VAL A 293 16.26 -9.71 -18.05
C VAL A 293 16.54 -11.15 -18.46
N ALA A 294 16.48 -12.10 -17.53
CA ALA A 294 16.72 -13.53 -17.83
C ALA A 294 15.64 -14.14 -18.74
N GLU A 295 14.43 -13.58 -18.75
CA GLU A 295 13.34 -13.96 -19.65
C GLU A 295 13.44 -13.30 -21.03
N ASP A 296 14.53 -12.57 -21.34
CA ASP A 296 14.73 -11.79 -22.57
C ASP A 296 13.55 -10.85 -22.89
N ASN A 297 12.86 -10.36 -21.86
CA ASN A 297 11.67 -9.54 -22.07
C ASN A 297 12.07 -8.14 -22.60
N PRO A 298 11.59 -7.74 -23.79
CA PRO A 298 12.01 -6.49 -24.45
C PRO A 298 11.58 -5.22 -23.69
N ALA A 299 10.69 -5.32 -22.70
CA ALA A 299 10.32 -4.22 -21.84
C ALA A 299 11.34 -3.93 -20.73
N CYS A 300 12.23 -4.86 -20.41
CA CYS A 300 13.26 -4.66 -19.41
C CYS A 300 14.33 -3.74 -19.99
N LYS A 301 14.33 -2.48 -19.56
CA LYS A 301 15.36 -1.54 -20.00
C LYS A 301 16.68 -1.92 -19.32
N GLN A 302 17.71 -2.15 -20.14
CA GLN A 302 19.11 -2.13 -19.71
C GLN A 302 19.52 -0.70 -19.34
#